data_AF-A0A820N8L1-F1
#
_entry.id   AF-A0A820N8L1-F1
#
_cell.length_a   1.000
_cell.length_b   1.000
_cell.length_c   1.000
_cell.angle_alpha   90.00
_cell.angle_beta   90.00
_cell.angle_gamma   90.00
#
_symmetry.space_group_name_H-M   'P 1'
#
loop_
_entity.id
_entity.type
_entity.pdbx_description
1 polymer ?
#
loop_
_entity_poly.entity_id
_entity_poly.type
_entity_poly.pdbx_seq_one_letter_code
_entity_poly.pdbx_strand_id
1 'polypeptide(L)'
;LHNKIVNDAENNLYHQNAIPIQSIRPEHILRLDADVISTKLITDGFTISYQYGKSRDIIYDYEEIEITLRNMISCLPLIDTEKLRFLNYQFELYSENTSLINDVRTRIKQESLKQNEKAKLKNLVNGMQNDDILHYLGSLDYVFTYLRNIDSETTNDSLTIQSFVENYIRSSVCLNDNVLQRPPFATVNLKYIIDLYELIEETAFDKVLRHYIKQNLTEELFAIEQRQSLIRKFSDMTFKKETIAPSLKNINSWIGILKRLMVRVLSNVNLTLYTPIQIYLERTDLWTGNIIESDIQTFEVKDEILLQHTYILLKGLEYERDKLSLTNTKPIDIEQQSTLQKNLLQNSETQLLKVKTWHNDSISNASMMSRVIKSDKTTIKKMRV
;
A
#
# COMPACT_ATOMS: atom_id res chain seq x y z
N LEU A 1 1.31 -15.82 26.60
CA LEU A 1 1.20 -16.35 27.98
C LEU A 1 1.91 -17.69 28.12
N HIS A 2 1.55 -18.72 27.32
CA HIS A 2 2.23 -20.03 27.26
C HIS A 2 3.77 -19.94 27.24
N ASN A 3 4.36 -19.26 26.24
CA ASN A 3 5.82 -19.12 26.13
C ASN A 3 6.47 -18.38 27.31
N LYS A 4 5.73 -17.52 28.04
CA LYS A 4 6.27 -16.85 29.24
C LYS A 4 6.42 -17.85 30.40
N ILE A 5 5.41 -18.71 30.59
CA ILE A 5 5.38 -19.72 31.65
C ILE A 5 6.41 -20.83 31.38
N VAL A 6 6.59 -21.23 30.12
CA VAL A 6 7.58 -22.24 29.72
C VAL A 6 9.03 -21.73 29.83
N ASN A 7 9.26 -20.43 29.63
CA ASN A 7 10.60 -19.81 29.72
C ASN A 7 11.05 -19.49 31.15
N ASP A 8 10.13 -19.37 32.13
CA ASP A 8 10.48 -19.14 33.54
C ASP A 8 11.19 -20.36 34.18
N ALA A 9 11.13 -21.53 33.54
CA ALA A 9 11.91 -22.70 33.92
C ALA A 9 13.33 -22.59 33.34
N GLU A 10 14.22 -21.88 34.05
CA GLU A 10 15.60 -21.48 33.67
C GLU A 10 16.58 -22.59 33.19
N ASN A 11 16.17 -23.84 32.97
CA ASN A 11 17.07 -24.94 32.59
C ASN A 11 16.51 -25.93 31.56
N ASN A 12 15.60 -25.50 30.67
CA ASN A 12 15.09 -26.41 29.64
C ASN A 12 16.06 -26.53 28.45
N LEU A 13 16.83 -27.63 28.42
CA LEU A 13 17.54 -28.19 27.25
C LEU A 13 16.65 -28.36 26.01
N TYR A 14 15.33 -28.16 26.15
CA TYR A 14 14.31 -28.28 25.10
C TYR A 14 14.08 -27.02 24.25
N HIS A 15 14.94 -26.01 24.34
CA HIS A 15 14.92 -24.87 23.40
C HIS A 15 15.00 -25.26 21.92
N GLN A 16 15.35 -26.51 21.59
CA GLN A 16 15.38 -27.02 20.22
C GLN A 16 14.02 -27.50 19.69
N ASN A 17 13.01 -27.67 20.54
CA ASN A 17 11.69 -28.22 20.16
C ASN A 17 10.61 -27.15 20.06
N ALA A 18 10.86 -26.10 19.28
CA ALA A 18 9.81 -25.13 18.95
C ALA A 18 8.85 -25.75 17.92
N ILE A 19 7.55 -25.77 18.25
CA ILE A 19 6.50 -26.28 17.37
C ILE A 19 5.79 -25.09 16.72
N PRO A 20 5.61 -25.09 15.38
CA PRO A 20 4.84 -24.07 14.69
C PRO A 20 3.41 -23.98 15.23
N ILE A 21 2.87 -22.77 15.36
CA ILE A 21 1.52 -22.53 15.86
C ILE A 21 0.43 -23.35 15.14
N GLN A 22 0.63 -23.68 13.85
CA GLN A 22 -0.32 -24.49 13.07
C GLN A 22 -0.29 -25.99 13.39
N SER A 23 0.79 -26.45 14.01
CA SER A 23 1.00 -27.86 14.38
C SER A 23 0.67 -28.11 15.87
N ILE A 24 0.08 -27.13 16.55
CA ILE A 24 -0.32 -27.26 17.94
C ILE A 24 -1.39 -28.35 18.06
N ARG A 25 -1.15 -29.25 19.01
CA ARG A 25 -2.09 -30.28 19.45
C ARG A 25 -2.45 -30.02 20.91
N PRO A 26 -3.53 -30.61 21.42
CA PRO A 26 -3.91 -30.51 22.82
C PRO A 26 -2.78 -30.80 23.82
N GLU A 27 -1.90 -31.75 23.47
CA GLU A 27 -0.74 -32.17 24.27
C GLU A 27 0.38 -31.12 24.33
N HIS A 28 0.41 -30.16 23.41
CA HIS A 28 1.42 -29.09 23.35
C HIS A 28 1.03 -27.84 24.17
N ILE A 29 -0.19 -27.80 24.70
CA ILE A 29 -0.73 -26.64 25.42
C ILE A 29 -0.81 -26.97 26.90
N LEU A 30 -0.37 -26.03 27.73
CA LEU A 30 -0.61 -26.10 29.16
C LEU A 30 -2.12 -25.99 29.44
N ARG A 31 -2.74 -27.10 29.85
CA ARG A 31 -4.13 -27.13 30.33
C ARG A 31 -4.14 -27.14 31.85
N LEU A 32 -4.44 -25.98 32.43
CA LEU A 32 -4.68 -25.84 33.87
C LEU A 32 -6.18 -25.82 34.09
N ASP A 33 -6.76 -26.98 34.34
CA ASP A 33 -8.14 -27.12 34.80
C ASP A 33 -8.12 -27.35 36.32
N ALA A 34 -8.97 -26.62 37.05
CA ALA A 34 -9.05 -26.69 38.50
C ALA A 34 -9.41 -28.11 38.98
N ASP A 35 -10.25 -28.81 38.23
CA ASP A 35 -10.66 -30.19 38.56
C ASP A 35 -9.51 -31.19 38.33
N VAL A 36 -8.70 -30.97 37.27
CA VAL A 36 -7.54 -31.82 36.97
C VAL A 36 -6.42 -31.60 37.99
N ILE A 37 -6.15 -30.35 38.36
CA ILE A 37 -5.13 -30.01 39.35
C ILE A 37 -5.55 -30.51 40.73
N SER A 38 -6.79 -30.26 41.16
CA SER A 38 -7.26 -30.72 42.48
C SER A 38 -7.24 -32.25 42.60
N THR A 39 -7.67 -32.97 41.55
CA THR A 39 -7.59 -34.43 41.52
C THR A 39 -6.15 -34.91 41.63
N LYS A 40 -5.23 -34.29 40.89
CA LYS A 40 -3.80 -34.64 40.93
C LYS A 40 -3.18 -34.35 42.29
N LEU A 41 -3.55 -33.23 42.92
CA LEU A 41 -3.07 -32.87 44.24
C LEU A 41 -3.50 -33.86 45.34
N ILE A 42 -4.72 -34.39 45.23
CA ILE A 42 -5.27 -35.37 46.17
C ILE A 42 -4.71 -36.77 45.90
N THR A 43 -4.53 -37.14 44.64
CA THR A 43 -4.14 -38.51 44.23
C THR A 43 -2.66 -38.78 44.44
N ASP A 44 -1.80 -37.81 44.12
CA ASP A 44 -0.35 -37.95 44.22
C ASP A 44 0.17 -37.71 45.65
N GLY A 45 -0.72 -37.44 46.61
CA GLY A 45 -0.41 -37.49 48.04
C GLY A 45 0.26 -36.24 48.63
N PHE A 46 0.18 -35.08 47.96
CA PHE A 46 0.79 -33.81 48.43
C PHE A 46 0.10 -33.18 49.66
N THR A 47 -0.78 -33.92 50.32
CA THR A 47 -1.48 -33.53 51.54
C THR A 47 -1.12 -34.48 52.68
N ILE A 48 -0.43 -33.97 53.69
CA ILE A 48 -0.13 -34.71 54.90
C ILE A 48 -1.24 -34.44 55.90
N SER A 49 -2.02 -35.48 56.24
CA SER A 49 -3.00 -35.43 57.33
C SER A 49 -2.29 -35.69 58.64
N TYR A 50 -1.92 -34.63 59.37
CA TYR A 50 -1.33 -34.77 60.69
C TYR A 50 -2.44 -34.81 61.76
N GLN A 51 -2.49 -35.87 62.58
CA GLN A 51 -3.36 -35.93 63.74
C GLN A 51 -2.54 -35.68 65.00
N TYR A 52 -2.72 -34.50 65.60
CA TYR A 52 -2.16 -34.17 66.91
C TYR A 52 -3.28 -33.67 67.83
N GLY A 53 -3.68 -34.49 68.80
CA GLY A 53 -4.85 -34.20 69.64
C GLY A 53 -6.19 -34.42 68.91
N LYS A 54 -7.15 -33.51 69.09
CA LYS A 54 -8.52 -33.59 68.53
C LYS A 54 -8.73 -32.81 67.22
N SER A 55 -7.72 -32.11 66.70
CA SER A 55 -7.80 -31.39 65.42
C SER A 55 -7.21 -32.23 64.28
N ARG A 56 -7.75 -32.03 63.07
CA ARG A 56 -7.21 -32.56 61.81
C ARG A 56 -6.70 -31.36 61.02
N ASP A 57 -5.39 -31.25 60.87
CA ASP A 57 -4.78 -30.21 60.06
C ASP A 57 -4.30 -30.81 58.75
N ILE A 58 -4.66 -30.17 57.63
CA ILE A 58 -4.21 -30.53 56.30
C ILE A 58 -2.98 -29.67 56.01
N ILE A 59 -1.82 -30.30 55.85
CA ILE A 59 -0.58 -29.63 55.47
C ILE A 59 -0.30 -29.94 54.01
N TYR A 60 -0.13 -28.90 53.20
CA TYR A 60 0.28 -29.04 51.81
C TYR A 60 1.79 -29.05 51.72
N ASP A 61 2.33 -30.05 51.03
CA ASP A 61 3.75 -30.07 50.67
C ASP A 61 3.96 -29.18 49.45
N TYR A 62 4.24 -27.89 49.69
CA TYR A 62 4.43 -26.93 48.62
C TYR A 62 5.65 -27.23 47.74
N GLU A 63 6.66 -27.92 48.25
CA GLU A 63 7.86 -28.29 47.49
C GLU A 63 7.52 -29.38 46.47
N GLU A 64 6.80 -30.43 46.88
CA GLU A 64 6.35 -31.46 45.95
C GLU A 64 5.33 -30.95 44.93
N ILE A 65 4.44 -30.04 45.34
CA ILE A 65 3.50 -29.36 44.44
C ILE A 65 4.27 -28.56 43.38
N GLU A 66 5.27 -27.78 43.78
CA GLU A 66 6.09 -27.00 42.86
C GLU A 66 6.84 -27.91 41.89
N ILE A 67 7.50 -28.97 42.38
CA ILE A 67 8.24 -29.92 41.54
C ILE A 67 7.31 -30.58 40.51
N THR A 68 6.12 -30.99 40.94
CA THR A 68 5.14 -31.64 40.06
C THR A 68 4.62 -30.70 38.98
N LEU A 69 4.27 -29.46 39.35
CA LEU A 69 3.83 -28.44 38.39
C LEU A 69 4.96 -28.05 37.43
N ARG A 70 6.19 -27.91 37.95
CA ARG A 70 7.38 -27.61 37.14
C ARG A 70 7.65 -28.72 36.13
N ASN A 71 7.56 -29.98 36.53
CA ASN A 71 7.72 -31.12 35.60
C ASN A 71 6.65 -31.13 34.51
N MET A 72 5.39 -30.81 34.86
CA MET A 72 4.31 -30.69 33.87
C MET A 72 4.55 -29.57 32.86
N ILE A 73 5.09 -28.44 33.32
CA ILE A 73 5.37 -27.27 32.46
C ILE A 73 6.64 -27.52 31.61
N SER A 74 7.69 -28.11 32.17
CA SER A 74 8.96 -28.34 31.50
C SER A 74 8.89 -29.35 30.36
N CYS A 75 7.90 -30.24 30.34
CA CYS A 75 7.66 -31.14 29.22
C CYS A 75 6.97 -30.47 28.01
N LEU A 76 6.55 -29.21 28.13
CA LEU A 76 5.84 -28.52 27.05
C LEU A 76 6.80 -27.89 26.04
N PRO A 77 6.50 -28.02 24.74
CA PRO A 77 7.26 -27.37 23.69
C PRO A 77 7.00 -25.86 23.68
N LEU A 78 7.98 -25.11 23.17
CA LEU A 78 7.79 -23.70 22.82
C LEU A 78 6.92 -23.61 21.58
N ILE A 79 6.05 -22.60 21.54
CA ILE A 79 5.22 -22.33 20.35
C ILE A 79 5.93 -21.27 19.52
N ASP A 80 6.32 -21.64 18.31
CA ASP A 80 6.81 -20.70 17.30
C ASP A 80 5.65 -19.94 16.67
N THR A 81 5.64 -18.62 16.88
CA THR A 81 4.65 -17.69 16.33
C THR A 81 5.16 -16.90 15.13
N GLU A 82 6.42 -17.06 14.71
CA GLU A 82 7.01 -16.27 13.63
C GLU A 82 6.35 -16.55 12.28
N LYS A 83 5.95 -17.80 12.02
CA LYS A 83 5.36 -18.23 10.75
C LYS A 83 3.85 -18.36 10.82
N LEU A 84 3.15 -17.33 11.27
CA LEU A 84 1.68 -17.34 11.27
C LEU A 84 1.17 -17.24 9.83
N ARG A 85 0.73 -18.36 9.26
CA ARG A 85 0.09 -18.40 7.93
C ARG A 85 -1.30 -17.76 8.05
N PHE A 86 -1.40 -16.51 7.65
CA PHE A 86 -2.68 -15.87 7.37
C PHE A 86 -3.20 -16.39 6.03
N LEU A 87 -4.50 -16.59 5.95
CA LEU A 87 -5.18 -16.83 4.68
C LEU A 87 -5.29 -15.46 4.01
N ASN A 88 -4.26 -15.09 3.25
CA ASN A 88 -4.25 -13.82 2.53
C ASN A 88 -5.38 -13.85 1.51
N TYR A 89 -6.40 -13.02 1.71
CA TYR A 89 -7.45 -12.85 0.72
C TYR A 89 -6.82 -12.31 -0.55
N GLN A 90 -7.11 -12.93 -1.70
CA GLN A 90 -6.40 -12.71 -2.97
C GLN A 90 -6.50 -11.27 -3.51
N PHE A 91 -7.38 -10.44 -2.93
CA PHE A 91 -7.55 -9.02 -3.24
C PHE A 91 -6.84 -8.07 -2.24
N GLU A 92 -6.20 -8.58 -1.18
CA GLU A 92 -5.42 -7.80 -0.20
C GLU A 92 -3.93 -7.73 -0.52
N LEU A 93 -3.52 -8.03 -1.76
CA LEU A 93 -2.13 -7.87 -2.20
C LEU A 93 -1.62 -6.42 -2.08
N TYR A 94 -2.52 -5.46 -1.86
CA TYR A 94 -2.27 -4.04 -1.63
C TYR A 94 -2.68 -3.60 -0.21
N SER A 95 -2.49 -4.45 0.79
CA SER A 95 -2.62 -4.02 2.19
C SER A 95 -1.57 -2.96 2.54
N GLU A 96 -1.87 -2.11 3.53
CA GLU A 96 -1.00 -1.02 4.01
C GLU A 96 0.42 -1.49 4.40
N ASN A 97 0.62 -2.79 4.63
CA ASN A 97 1.86 -3.39 5.14
C ASN A 97 2.66 -4.23 4.11
N THR A 98 2.16 -4.41 2.88
CA THR A 98 2.87 -5.20 1.84
C THR A 98 3.02 -4.38 0.58
N SER A 99 4.09 -3.56 0.51
CA SER A 99 4.41 -2.87 -0.74
C SER A 99 5.32 -3.73 -1.60
N LEU A 100 4.80 -4.20 -2.73
CA LEU A 100 5.58 -4.89 -3.77
C LEU A 100 6.84 -4.10 -4.17
N ILE A 101 6.77 -2.76 -4.13
CA ILE A 101 7.88 -1.87 -4.45
C ILE A 101 9.02 -2.03 -3.45
N ASN A 102 8.70 -2.07 -2.15
CA ASN A 102 9.70 -2.27 -1.11
C ASN A 102 10.33 -3.66 -1.22
N ASP A 103 9.52 -4.69 -1.47
CA ASP A 103 10.02 -6.04 -1.69
C ASP A 103 10.98 -6.11 -2.89
N VAL A 104 10.65 -5.44 -4.01
CA VAL A 104 11.53 -5.35 -5.17
C VAL A 104 12.82 -4.58 -4.85
N ARG A 105 12.77 -3.50 -4.05
CA ARG A 105 13.96 -2.72 -3.64
C ARG A 105 14.95 -3.54 -2.81
N THR A 106 14.46 -4.48 -2.00
CA THR A 106 15.34 -5.37 -1.22
C THR A 106 16.09 -6.38 -2.09
N ARG A 107 15.54 -6.73 -3.26
CA ARG A 107 16.10 -7.76 -4.15
C ARG A 107 16.94 -7.20 -5.29
N ILE A 108 16.53 -6.07 -5.84
CA ILE A 108 17.15 -5.45 -7.02
C ILE A 108 17.51 -4.01 -6.68
N LYS A 109 18.79 -3.66 -6.87
CA LYS A 109 19.26 -2.29 -6.72
C LYS A 109 18.56 -1.39 -7.74
N GLN A 110 17.75 -0.45 -7.26
CA GLN A 110 17.04 0.50 -8.09
C GLN A 110 17.86 1.77 -8.31
N GLU A 111 17.79 2.32 -9.52
CA GLU A 111 18.43 3.55 -9.95
C GLU A 111 17.38 4.48 -10.61
N SER A 112 17.67 5.77 -10.68
CA SER A 112 16.84 6.73 -11.41
C SER A 112 17.22 6.77 -12.89
N LEU A 113 16.20 6.90 -13.75
CA LEU A 113 16.38 7.12 -15.19
C LEU A 113 17.04 8.47 -15.45
N LYS A 114 17.85 8.54 -16.50
CA LYS A 114 18.41 9.82 -16.96
C LYS A 114 17.27 10.74 -17.41
N GLN A 115 17.39 12.03 -17.14
CA GLN A 115 16.33 13.01 -17.42
C GLN A 115 15.86 13.00 -18.90
N ASN A 116 16.79 12.78 -19.84
CA ASN A 116 16.47 12.70 -21.27
C ASN A 116 15.63 11.46 -21.62
N GLU A 117 15.88 10.33 -20.97
CA GLU A 117 15.11 9.09 -21.17
C GLU A 117 13.75 9.20 -20.49
N LYS A 118 13.71 9.77 -19.28
CA LYS A 118 12.47 10.06 -18.56
C LYS A 118 11.54 10.97 -19.37
N ALA A 119 12.08 12.00 -20.02
CA ALA A 119 11.30 12.88 -20.90
C ALA A 119 10.75 12.14 -22.13
N LYS A 120 11.55 11.27 -22.77
CA LYS A 120 11.09 10.46 -23.91
C LYS A 120 9.97 9.50 -23.50
N LEU A 121 10.14 8.79 -22.39
CA LEU A 121 9.13 7.86 -21.85
C LEU A 121 7.86 8.62 -21.49
N LYS A 122 7.97 9.76 -20.80
CA LYS A 122 6.82 10.60 -20.45
C LYS A 122 6.02 11.05 -21.67
N ASN A 123 6.70 11.53 -22.71
CA ASN A 123 6.04 11.94 -23.95
C ASN A 123 5.29 10.79 -24.62
N LEU A 124 5.86 9.58 -24.53
CA LEU A 124 5.25 8.40 -25.12
C LEU A 124 4.03 7.92 -24.32
N VAL A 125 4.09 7.91 -22.98
CA VAL A 125 2.92 7.66 -22.12
C VAL A 125 1.84 8.74 -22.32
N ASN A 126 2.24 9.99 -22.52
CA ASN A 126 1.32 11.08 -22.86
C ASN A 126 0.60 10.86 -24.20
N GLY A 127 1.19 10.11 -25.13
CA GLY A 127 0.55 9.73 -26.40
C GLY A 127 -0.42 8.55 -26.32
N MET A 128 -0.43 7.78 -25.22
CA MET A 128 -1.25 6.58 -25.06
C MET A 128 -2.72 6.86 -24.71
N GLN A 129 -3.59 5.90 -25.02
CA GLN A 129 -4.96 5.90 -24.51
C GLN A 129 -4.98 5.55 -23.02
N ASN A 130 -6.07 5.94 -22.33
CA ASN A 130 -6.19 5.72 -20.89
C ASN A 130 -6.21 4.22 -20.52
N ASP A 131 -6.88 3.40 -21.33
CA ASP A 131 -6.94 1.96 -21.12
C ASP A 131 -5.56 1.32 -21.26
N ASP A 132 -4.75 1.78 -22.21
CA ASP A 132 -3.37 1.31 -22.38
C ASP A 132 -2.51 1.62 -21.15
N ILE A 133 -2.67 2.81 -20.55
CA ILE A 133 -1.95 3.21 -19.33
C ILE A 133 -2.33 2.29 -18.15
N LEU A 134 -3.62 2.00 -17.99
CA LEU A 134 -4.11 1.10 -16.93
C LEU A 134 -3.62 -0.33 -17.13
N HIS A 135 -3.70 -0.85 -18.37
CA HIS A 135 -3.15 -2.15 -18.71
C HIS A 135 -1.65 -2.22 -18.42
N TYR A 136 -0.91 -1.16 -18.72
CA TYR A 136 0.53 -1.09 -18.49
C TYR A 136 0.89 -1.12 -17.00
N LEU A 137 0.15 -0.37 -16.16
CA LEU A 137 0.30 -0.45 -14.70
C LEU A 137 0.01 -1.86 -14.18
N GLY A 138 -1.08 -2.48 -14.63
CA GLY A 138 -1.43 -3.85 -14.24
C GLY A 138 -0.39 -4.89 -14.67
N SER A 139 0.18 -4.75 -15.88
CA SER A 139 1.28 -5.60 -16.35
C SER A 139 2.54 -5.43 -15.48
N LEU A 140 2.86 -4.21 -15.05
CA LEU A 140 4.01 -3.95 -14.17
C LEU A 140 3.79 -4.51 -12.76
N ASP A 141 2.57 -4.43 -12.22
CA ASP A 141 2.22 -5.06 -10.94
C ASP A 141 2.42 -6.59 -11.00
N TYR A 142 2.08 -7.20 -12.14
CA TYR A 142 2.34 -8.61 -12.37
C TYR A 142 3.86 -8.89 -12.41
N VAL A 143 4.65 -8.08 -13.11
CA VAL A 143 6.11 -8.20 -13.12
C VAL A 143 6.69 -8.04 -11.70
N PHE A 144 6.22 -7.09 -10.90
CA PHE A 144 6.64 -6.90 -9.51
C PHE A 144 6.34 -8.13 -8.65
N THR A 145 5.20 -8.77 -8.86
CA THR A 145 4.83 -10.01 -8.16
C THR A 145 5.82 -11.16 -8.43
N TYR A 146 6.37 -11.23 -9.64
CA TYR A 146 7.40 -12.23 -9.97
C TYR A 146 8.78 -11.82 -9.45
N LEU A 147 9.17 -10.55 -9.61
CA LEU A 147 10.44 -10.02 -9.10
C LEU A 147 10.54 -10.19 -7.57
N ARG A 148 9.42 -10.11 -6.86
CA ARG A 148 9.31 -10.41 -5.43
C ARG A 148 9.75 -11.82 -5.06
N ASN A 149 9.74 -12.78 -5.97
CA ASN A 149 10.03 -14.19 -5.65
C ASN A 149 11.35 -14.71 -6.23
N ILE A 150 12.12 -13.86 -6.90
CA ILE A 150 13.32 -14.27 -7.63
C ILE A 150 14.58 -14.03 -6.80
N ASP A 151 15.49 -14.99 -6.81
CA ASP A 151 16.75 -14.93 -6.06
C ASP A 151 17.70 -13.91 -6.69
N SER A 152 18.32 -13.06 -5.87
CA SER A 152 19.16 -11.93 -6.30
C SER A 152 20.33 -12.34 -7.21
N GLU A 153 20.77 -13.59 -7.16
CA GLU A 153 21.83 -14.13 -8.03
C GLU A 153 21.39 -14.30 -9.49
N THR A 154 20.09 -14.40 -9.77
CA THR A 154 19.56 -14.58 -11.13
C THR A 154 19.30 -13.27 -11.88
N THR A 155 19.31 -12.15 -11.17
CA THR A 155 19.12 -10.80 -11.73
C THR A 155 20.46 -10.15 -12.06
N ASN A 156 20.94 -10.36 -13.28
CA ASN A 156 22.05 -9.58 -13.82
C ASN A 156 21.65 -8.09 -13.97
N ASP A 157 22.58 -7.16 -13.69
CA ASP A 157 22.39 -5.70 -13.81
C ASP A 157 21.94 -5.22 -15.21
N SER A 158 22.08 -6.07 -16.22
CA SER A 158 21.72 -5.82 -17.63
C SER A 158 20.41 -6.46 -18.08
N LEU A 159 19.66 -7.11 -17.17
CA LEU A 159 18.39 -7.73 -17.54
C LEU A 159 17.34 -6.65 -17.80
N THR A 160 16.66 -6.73 -18.95
CA THR A 160 15.58 -5.83 -19.34
C THR A 160 14.23 -6.40 -18.92
N ILE A 161 13.21 -5.54 -18.85
CA ILE A 161 11.83 -5.99 -18.57
C ILE A 161 11.40 -7.05 -19.58
N GLN A 162 11.72 -6.87 -20.86
CA GLN A 162 11.38 -7.83 -21.91
C GLN A 162 12.06 -9.19 -21.68
N SER A 163 13.40 -9.20 -21.53
CA SER A 163 14.13 -10.47 -21.37
C SER A 163 13.75 -11.18 -20.07
N PHE A 164 13.40 -10.42 -19.03
CA PHE A 164 12.86 -10.99 -17.81
C PHE A 164 11.53 -11.71 -18.05
N VAL A 165 10.58 -11.06 -18.73
CA VAL A 165 9.26 -11.65 -18.99
C VAL A 165 9.38 -12.89 -19.89
N GLU A 166 10.20 -12.82 -20.93
CA GLU A 166 10.43 -13.94 -21.86
C GLU A 166 11.03 -15.15 -21.15
N ASN A 167 12.01 -14.94 -20.26
CA ASN A 167 12.72 -16.04 -19.60
C ASN A 167 11.94 -16.64 -18.43
N TYR A 168 11.30 -15.81 -17.61
CA TYR A 168 10.77 -16.22 -16.29
C TYR A 168 9.24 -16.28 -16.22
N ILE A 169 8.53 -15.43 -16.96
CA ILE A 169 7.06 -15.39 -16.92
C ILE A 169 6.46 -16.26 -18.05
N ARG A 170 7.10 -16.28 -19.23
CA ARG A 170 6.72 -17.10 -20.40
C ARG A 170 5.26 -16.95 -20.83
N SER A 171 4.64 -15.81 -20.54
CA SER A 171 3.26 -15.52 -20.92
C SER A 171 3.23 -14.41 -21.96
N SER A 172 2.86 -14.75 -23.18
CA SER A 172 2.57 -13.79 -24.26
C SER A 172 1.35 -12.91 -23.96
N VAL A 173 0.57 -13.24 -22.92
CA VAL A 173 -0.66 -12.53 -22.54
C VAL A 173 -0.40 -11.43 -21.52
N CYS A 174 0.68 -11.52 -20.73
CA CYS A 174 0.97 -10.56 -19.66
C CYS A 174 1.49 -9.20 -20.17
N LEU A 175 2.02 -9.18 -21.39
CA LEU A 175 2.48 -7.97 -22.05
C LEU A 175 1.57 -7.76 -23.25
N ASN A 176 0.88 -6.62 -23.32
CA ASN A 176 0.25 -6.23 -24.58
C ASN A 176 1.39 -6.08 -25.63
N ASP A 177 1.38 -6.94 -26.65
CA ASP A 177 2.36 -6.96 -27.75
C ASP A 177 2.54 -5.57 -28.39
N ASN A 178 1.53 -4.71 -28.28
CA ASN A 178 1.53 -3.38 -28.84
C ASN A 178 2.35 -2.34 -28.05
N VAL A 179 2.69 -2.60 -26.78
CA VAL A 179 3.27 -1.56 -25.89
C VAL A 179 4.51 -2.01 -25.15
N LEU A 180 4.47 -3.17 -24.47
CA LEU A 180 5.59 -3.64 -23.63
C LEU A 180 6.74 -4.25 -24.44
N GLN A 181 6.45 -4.78 -25.63
CA GLN A 181 7.46 -5.31 -26.57
C GLN A 181 8.02 -4.23 -27.50
N ARG A 182 7.52 -2.99 -27.44
CA ARG A 182 8.01 -1.90 -28.29
C ARG A 182 9.04 -1.04 -27.55
N PRO A 183 10.17 -0.69 -28.20
CA PRO A 183 11.04 0.37 -27.72
C PRO A 183 10.24 1.67 -27.52
N PRO A 184 10.46 2.42 -26.43
CA PRO A 184 11.58 2.31 -25.50
C PRO A 184 11.34 1.45 -24.25
N PHE A 185 10.12 0.96 -23.99
CA PHE A 185 9.81 0.24 -22.73
C PHE A 185 10.45 -1.14 -22.63
N ALA A 186 10.46 -1.86 -23.74
CA ALA A 186 11.06 -3.19 -23.84
C ALA A 186 12.56 -3.20 -23.47
N THR A 187 13.23 -2.07 -23.73
CA THR A 187 14.68 -1.88 -23.53
C THR A 187 15.04 -1.34 -22.14
N VAL A 188 14.06 -1.08 -21.27
CA VAL A 188 14.33 -0.58 -19.92
C VAL A 188 14.91 -1.71 -19.07
N ASN A 189 16.05 -1.45 -18.44
CA ASN A 189 16.67 -2.38 -17.48
C ASN A 189 15.82 -2.48 -16.20
N LEU A 190 15.80 -3.66 -15.58
CA LEU A 190 15.06 -3.91 -14.34
C LEU A 190 15.48 -2.98 -13.19
N LYS A 191 16.72 -2.47 -13.19
CA LYS A 191 17.18 -1.48 -12.21
C LYS A 191 16.43 -0.14 -12.29
N TYR A 192 15.69 0.12 -13.36
CA TYR A 192 14.90 1.35 -13.54
C TYR A 192 13.40 1.11 -13.45
N ILE A 193 12.96 -0.11 -13.11
CA ILE A 193 11.55 -0.51 -13.22
C ILE A 193 10.65 0.27 -12.25
N ILE A 194 11.15 0.61 -11.06
CA ILE A 194 10.37 1.38 -10.08
C ILE A 194 10.23 2.84 -10.51
N ASP A 195 11.28 3.49 -11.00
CA ASP A 195 11.19 4.88 -11.50
C ASP A 195 10.30 4.96 -12.75
N LEU A 196 10.29 3.92 -13.59
CA LEU A 196 9.34 3.78 -14.69
C LEU A 196 7.89 3.65 -14.18
N TYR A 197 7.65 2.78 -13.19
CA TYR A 197 6.34 2.59 -12.56
C TYR A 197 5.79 3.92 -12.00
N GLU A 198 6.59 4.60 -11.20
CA GLU A 198 6.27 5.90 -10.61
C GLU A 198 5.97 6.97 -11.68
N LEU A 199 6.73 6.99 -12.79
CA LEU A 199 6.51 7.91 -13.90
C LEU A 199 5.13 7.71 -14.56
N ILE A 200 4.72 6.45 -14.73
CA ILE A 200 3.42 6.12 -15.35
C ILE A 200 2.30 6.53 -14.41
N GLU A 201 2.42 6.27 -13.10
CA GLU A 201 1.41 6.68 -12.12
C GLU A 201 1.24 8.20 -12.09
N GLU A 202 2.33 8.95 -12.07
CA GLU A 202 2.28 10.42 -12.12
C GLU A 202 1.61 10.91 -13.41
N THR A 203 1.86 10.23 -14.54
CA THR A 203 1.24 10.56 -15.82
C THR A 203 -0.23 10.15 -15.88
N ALA A 204 -0.58 9.00 -15.31
CA ALA A 204 -1.95 8.50 -15.17
C ALA A 204 -2.77 9.43 -14.30
N PHE A 205 -2.18 9.96 -13.22
CA PHE A 205 -2.80 11.01 -12.43
C PHE A 205 -3.10 12.23 -13.29
N ASP A 206 -2.11 12.76 -14.00
CA ASP A 206 -2.26 13.99 -14.77
C ASP A 206 -3.32 13.89 -15.88
N LYS A 207 -3.41 12.74 -16.57
CA LYS A 207 -4.35 12.54 -17.69
C LYS A 207 -5.73 12.08 -17.23
N VAL A 208 -5.80 11.11 -16.32
CA VAL A 208 -7.04 10.42 -15.95
C VAL A 208 -7.58 11.00 -14.66
N LEU A 209 -6.89 10.76 -13.54
CA LEU A 209 -7.47 10.98 -12.20
C LEU A 209 -7.62 12.45 -11.83
N ARG A 210 -6.85 13.36 -12.42
CA ARG A 210 -6.90 14.81 -12.12
C ARG A 210 -8.31 15.39 -12.28
N HIS A 211 -9.14 14.81 -13.16
CA HIS A 211 -10.52 15.23 -13.41
C HIS A 211 -11.57 14.47 -12.58
N TYR A 212 -11.21 13.32 -11.98
CA TYR A 212 -12.11 12.45 -11.22
C TYR A 212 -11.86 12.52 -9.71
N ILE A 213 -11.38 13.67 -9.24
CA ILE A 213 -11.05 13.87 -7.83
C ILE A 213 -12.34 13.94 -7.01
N LYS A 214 -12.37 13.24 -5.87
CA LYS A 214 -13.52 13.25 -4.95
C LYS A 214 -13.88 14.70 -4.61
N GLN A 215 -15.18 15.03 -4.56
CA GLN A 215 -15.63 16.38 -4.22
C GLN A 215 -15.01 16.89 -2.91
N ASN A 216 -14.83 16.01 -1.92
CA ASN A 216 -14.21 16.33 -0.63
C ASN A 216 -12.73 16.75 -0.70
N LEU A 217 -12.07 16.51 -1.84
CA LEU A 217 -10.69 16.89 -2.13
C LEU A 217 -10.62 18.15 -3.00
N THR A 218 -11.74 18.67 -3.51
CA THR A 218 -11.71 19.83 -4.40
C THR A 218 -11.41 21.09 -3.60
N GLU A 219 -10.76 22.04 -4.26
CA GLU A 219 -10.42 23.29 -3.58
C GLU A 219 -11.67 24.05 -3.13
N GLU A 220 -12.77 23.95 -3.88
CA GLU A 220 -14.03 24.69 -3.68
C GLU A 220 -14.61 24.62 -2.27
N LEU A 221 -14.36 23.53 -1.54
CA LEU A 221 -14.82 23.36 -0.15
C LEU A 221 -14.07 24.20 0.87
N PHE A 222 -12.89 24.71 0.52
CA PHE A 222 -12.00 25.41 1.43
C PHE A 222 -11.90 26.88 1.06
N ALA A 223 -11.93 27.78 2.06
CA ALA A 223 -11.71 29.20 1.82
C ALA A 223 -10.29 29.45 1.30
N ILE A 224 -10.10 30.45 0.44
CA ILE A 224 -8.79 30.78 -0.16
C ILE A 224 -7.72 31.00 0.92
N GLU A 225 -8.07 31.70 2.00
CA GLU A 225 -7.17 31.94 3.14
C GLU A 225 -6.74 30.64 3.83
N GLN A 226 -7.67 29.69 3.99
CA GLN A 226 -7.37 28.37 4.54
C GLN A 226 -6.43 27.59 3.62
N ARG A 227 -6.69 27.59 2.30
CA ARG A 227 -5.80 26.95 1.31
C ARG A 227 -4.39 27.51 1.40
N GLN A 228 -4.25 28.83 1.37
CA GLN A 228 -2.95 29.49 1.46
C GLN A 228 -2.24 29.22 2.79
N SER A 229 -2.98 29.22 3.91
CA SER A 229 -2.44 28.88 5.21
C SER A 229 -1.93 27.44 5.27
N LEU A 230 -2.72 26.48 4.76
CA LEU A 230 -2.35 25.07 4.68
C LEU A 230 -1.09 24.85 3.84
N ILE A 231 -1.02 25.46 2.65
CA ILE A 231 0.15 25.35 1.78
C ILE A 231 1.40 25.91 2.46
N ARG A 232 1.30 27.09 3.10
CA ARG A 232 2.44 27.67 3.84
C ARG A 232 2.90 26.77 4.98
N LYS A 233 1.97 26.34 5.84
CA LYS A 233 2.24 25.40 6.94
C LYS A 233 2.95 24.14 6.42
N PHE A 234 2.43 23.54 5.35
CA PHE A 234 3.01 22.35 4.77
C PHE A 234 4.42 22.61 4.23
N SER A 235 4.63 23.67 3.44
CA SER A 235 5.94 24.00 2.88
C SER A 235 6.99 24.27 3.98
N ASP A 236 6.62 24.97 5.04
CA ASP A 236 7.50 25.32 6.17
C ASP A 236 7.90 24.09 7.00
N MET A 237 7.02 23.09 7.10
CA MET A 237 7.29 21.81 7.79
C MET A 237 8.08 20.81 6.93
N THR A 238 8.12 21.02 5.61
CA THR A 238 8.68 20.07 4.64
C THR A 238 9.92 20.65 3.96
N PHE A 239 9.89 20.89 2.65
CA PHE A 239 11.07 21.23 1.86
C PHE A 239 11.70 22.59 2.19
N LYS A 240 10.99 23.50 2.89
CA LYS A 240 11.57 24.77 3.39
C LYS A 240 12.19 24.66 4.78
N LYS A 241 11.96 23.55 5.50
CA LYS A 241 12.52 23.30 6.83
C LYS A 241 14.05 23.20 6.72
N GLU A 242 14.77 23.94 7.56
CA GLU A 242 16.24 23.98 7.49
C GLU A 242 16.89 22.61 7.73
N THR A 243 16.33 21.86 8.68
CA THR A 243 16.85 20.56 9.13
C THR A 243 16.43 19.37 8.27
N ILE A 244 15.69 19.60 7.18
CA ILE A 244 15.22 18.49 6.33
C ILE A 244 16.38 17.91 5.51
N ALA A 245 16.31 16.60 5.24
CA ALA A 245 17.24 15.90 4.38
C ALA A 245 17.38 16.60 3.01
N PRO A 246 18.60 16.72 2.46
CA PRO A 246 18.82 17.39 1.17
C PRO A 246 18.02 16.79 0.01
N SER A 247 17.79 15.46 0.02
CA SER A 247 16.98 14.73 -0.96
C SER A 247 15.52 15.19 -0.99
N LEU A 248 15.02 15.72 0.13
CA LEU A 248 13.64 16.20 0.31
C LEU A 248 13.48 17.72 0.12
N LYS A 249 14.57 18.48 -0.10
CA LYS A 249 14.47 19.93 -0.40
C LYS A 249 13.88 20.21 -1.79
N ASN A 250 13.81 19.20 -2.65
CA ASN A 250 13.26 19.34 -4.00
C ASN A 250 11.73 19.29 -3.99
N ILE A 251 11.08 20.39 -4.36
CA ILE A 251 9.61 20.49 -4.47
C ILE A 251 9.01 19.44 -5.42
N ASN A 252 9.75 18.99 -6.44
CA ASN A 252 9.24 17.98 -7.38
C ASN A 252 9.08 16.61 -6.71
N SER A 253 9.91 16.27 -5.72
CA SER A 253 9.75 15.04 -4.94
C SER A 253 8.42 15.04 -4.18
N TRP A 254 8.04 16.20 -3.61
CA TRP A 254 6.77 16.40 -2.91
C TRP A 254 5.56 16.36 -3.86
N ILE A 255 5.68 16.96 -5.04
CA ILE A 255 4.64 16.86 -6.08
C ILE A 255 4.45 15.40 -6.50
N GLY A 256 5.55 14.67 -6.73
CA GLY A 256 5.51 13.25 -7.13
C GLY A 256 4.82 12.37 -6.09
N ILE A 257 5.20 12.47 -4.81
CA ILE A 257 4.57 11.70 -3.74
C ILE A 257 3.08 12.03 -3.59
N LEU A 258 2.66 13.31 -3.69
CA LEU A 258 1.25 13.66 -3.59
C LEU A 258 0.43 13.05 -4.75
N LYS A 259 0.98 13.02 -5.97
CA LYS A 259 0.33 12.34 -7.11
C LYS A 259 0.20 10.84 -6.87
N ARG A 260 1.29 10.17 -6.45
CA ARG A 260 1.29 8.73 -6.17
C ARG A 260 0.39 8.36 -5.00
N LEU A 261 0.32 9.20 -3.97
CA LEU A 261 -0.63 9.07 -2.86
C LEU A 261 -2.07 9.08 -3.37
N MET A 262 -2.41 9.98 -4.29
CA MET A 262 -3.74 10.02 -4.89
C MET A 262 -4.06 8.80 -5.76
N VAL A 263 -3.08 8.32 -6.53
CA VAL A 263 -3.24 7.13 -7.38
C VAL A 263 -3.40 5.85 -6.54
N ARG A 264 -2.51 5.63 -5.55
CA ARG A 264 -2.42 4.37 -4.81
C ARG A 264 -3.35 4.28 -3.61
N VAL A 265 -3.56 5.40 -2.90
CA VAL A 265 -4.29 5.41 -1.63
C VAL A 265 -5.69 5.97 -1.80
N LEU A 266 -5.83 7.15 -2.42
CA LEU A 266 -7.15 7.82 -2.52
C LEU A 266 -8.11 7.16 -3.53
N SER A 267 -7.59 6.32 -4.43
CA SER A 267 -8.40 5.47 -5.32
C SER A 267 -9.18 4.38 -4.57
N ASN A 268 -8.84 4.10 -3.30
CA ASN A 268 -9.59 3.15 -2.49
C ASN A 268 -10.95 3.73 -2.06
N VAL A 269 -12.01 2.94 -2.24
CA VAL A 269 -13.40 3.32 -1.95
C VAL A 269 -13.65 3.43 -0.45
N ASN A 270 -12.93 2.67 0.38
CA ASN A 270 -13.19 2.54 1.83
C ASN A 270 -12.32 3.45 2.71
N LEU A 271 -11.66 4.46 2.12
CA LEU A 271 -10.71 5.31 2.83
C LEU A 271 -11.38 6.50 3.53
N THR A 272 -11.06 6.71 4.81
CA THR A 272 -11.46 7.89 5.59
C THR A 272 -10.55 9.08 5.27
N LEU A 273 -11.12 10.20 4.79
CA LEU A 273 -10.35 11.39 4.41
C LEU A 273 -9.91 12.28 5.58
N TYR A 274 -10.42 11.99 6.80
CA TYR A 274 -10.09 12.71 8.03
C TYR A 274 -8.88 12.15 8.77
N THR A 275 -8.08 11.33 8.09
CA THR A 275 -6.84 10.76 8.62
C THR A 275 -5.66 11.72 8.36
N PRO A 276 -4.73 11.90 9.32
CA PRO A 276 -3.50 12.66 9.11
C PRO A 276 -2.70 12.19 7.88
N ILE A 277 -2.21 13.12 7.08
CA ILE A 277 -1.41 12.79 5.89
C ILE A 277 -0.04 12.19 6.25
N GLN A 278 0.48 12.50 7.44
CA GLN A 278 1.79 12.04 7.94
C GLN A 278 1.94 10.53 7.86
N ILE A 279 0.92 9.77 8.27
CA ILE A 279 0.90 8.29 8.24
C ILE A 279 1.26 7.75 6.85
N TYR A 280 0.82 8.43 5.79
CA TYR A 280 1.10 8.02 4.42
C TYR A 280 2.42 8.59 3.92
N LEU A 281 2.85 9.77 4.38
CA LEU A 281 4.16 10.32 4.03
C LEU A 281 5.32 9.53 4.63
N GLU A 282 5.08 8.76 5.71
CA GLU A 282 6.08 7.86 6.29
C GLU A 282 6.32 6.59 5.47
N ARG A 283 5.42 6.28 4.53
CA ARG A 283 5.52 5.10 3.69
C ARG A 283 6.65 5.21 2.67
N THR A 284 7.70 4.41 2.87
CA THR A 284 8.89 4.35 2.00
C THR A 284 8.55 4.03 0.54
N ASP A 285 7.48 3.29 0.26
CA ASP A 285 7.12 2.89 -1.10
C ASP A 285 6.55 4.01 -1.96
N LEU A 286 6.06 5.10 -1.35
CA LEU A 286 5.53 6.26 -2.08
C LEU A 286 6.62 7.24 -2.51
N TRP A 287 7.82 7.12 -1.96
CA TRP A 287 8.97 7.97 -2.27
C TRP A 287 9.78 7.42 -3.43
N THR A 288 10.48 8.30 -4.16
CA THR A 288 11.42 7.91 -5.22
C THR A 288 12.61 7.14 -4.63
N GLY A 289 13.24 6.28 -5.43
CA GLY A 289 14.33 5.39 -4.96
C GLY A 289 15.58 6.06 -4.37
N ASN A 290 15.72 7.38 -4.50
CA ASN A 290 16.81 8.16 -3.90
C ASN A 290 16.52 8.63 -2.46
N ILE A 291 15.33 8.37 -1.93
CA ILE A 291 14.89 8.79 -0.60
C ILE A 291 14.86 7.55 0.30
N ILE A 292 15.60 7.62 1.41
CA ILE A 292 15.73 6.52 2.37
C ILE A 292 14.93 6.81 3.64
N GLU A 293 14.70 5.79 4.47
CA GLU A 293 13.92 5.92 5.70
C GLU A 293 14.46 7.01 6.65
N SER A 294 15.78 7.15 6.75
CA SER A 294 16.39 8.22 7.56
C SER A 294 16.08 9.62 7.03
N ASP A 295 15.89 9.78 5.71
CA ASP A 295 15.47 11.06 5.14
C ASP A 295 14.04 11.40 5.55
N ILE A 296 13.16 10.39 5.52
CA ILE A 296 11.74 10.53 5.88
C ILE A 296 11.58 10.99 7.33
N GLN A 297 12.44 10.51 8.24
CA GLN A 297 12.44 10.90 9.65
C GLN A 297 12.83 12.38 9.89
N THR A 298 13.30 13.12 8.88
CA THR A 298 13.72 14.53 9.04
C THR A 298 12.57 15.55 9.00
N PHE A 299 11.37 15.13 8.57
CA PHE A 299 10.18 15.97 8.55
C PHE A 299 9.07 15.41 9.44
N GLU A 300 8.18 16.29 9.86
CA GLU A 300 6.98 15.93 10.61
C GLU A 300 5.88 16.91 10.21
N VAL A 301 4.78 16.38 9.67
CA VAL A 301 3.62 17.16 9.27
C VAL A 301 2.58 17.06 10.38
N LYS A 302 2.08 18.21 10.86
CA LYS A 302 1.06 18.26 11.92
C LYS A 302 -0.20 17.50 11.54
N ASP A 303 -0.81 16.87 12.53
CA ASP A 303 -2.07 16.09 12.40
C ASP A 303 -3.26 16.88 11.84
N GLU A 304 -3.21 18.22 11.90
CA GLU A 304 -4.19 19.11 11.27
C GLU A 304 -4.24 18.96 9.73
N ILE A 305 -3.14 18.51 9.12
CA ILE A 305 -3.06 18.30 7.67
C ILE A 305 -3.53 16.88 7.35
N LEU A 306 -4.79 16.79 6.98
CA LEU A 306 -5.49 15.54 6.67
C LEU A 306 -5.39 15.16 5.18
N LEU A 307 -5.71 13.90 4.87
CA LEU A 307 -5.82 13.38 3.51
C LEU A 307 -6.76 14.19 2.60
N GLN A 308 -7.83 14.77 3.14
CA GLN A 308 -8.72 15.67 2.37
C GLN A 308 -7.99 16.89 1.77
N HIS A 309 -6.83 17.28 2.33
CA HIS A 309 -6.07 18.44 1.85
C HIS A 309 -5.08 18.09 0.72
N THR A 310 -4.89 16.82 0.37
CA THR A 310 -3.84 16.36 -0.56
C THR A 310 -3.87 17.08 -1.91
N TYR A 311 -5.05 17.27 -2.51
CA TYR A 311 -5.13 17.92 -3.82
C TYR A 311 -4.86 19.43 -3.75
N ILE A 312 -5.30 20.10 -2.68
CA ILE A 312 -5.02 21.52 -2.43
C ILE A 312 -3.51 21.73 -2.28
N LEU A 313 -2.84 20.84 -1.53
CA LEU A 313 -1.40 20.85 -1.40
C LEU A 313 -0.73 20.65 -2.74
N LEU A 314 -1.16 19.65 -3.54
CA LEU A 314 -0.60 19.43 -4.87
C LEU A 314 -0.67 20.71 -5.72
N LYS A 315 -1.85 21.34 -5.80
CA LYS A 315 -2.07 22.55 -6.60
C LYS A 315 -1.23 23.73 -6.10
N GLY A 316 -1.16 23.90 -4.79
CA GLY A 316 -0.32 24.90 -4.16
C GLY A 316 1.16 24.74 -4.50
N LEU A 317 1.68 23.51 -4.45
CA LEU A 317 3.08 23.22 -4.76
C LEU A 317 3.37 23.32 -6.26
N GLU A 318 2.45 22.92 -7.14
CA GLU A 318 2.57 23.14 -8.58
C GLU A 318 2.69 24.65 -8.87
N TYR A 319 1.87 25.47 -8.22
CA TYR A 319 1.95 26.93 -8.35
C TYR A 319 3.27 27.51 -7.81
N GLU A 320 3.75 27.06 -6.63
CA GLU A 320 5.05 27.52 -6.10
C GLU A 320 6.21 27.14 -7.02
N ARG A 321 6.21 25.92 -7.58
CA ARG A 321 7.21 25.46 -8.55
C ARG A 321 7.22 26.32 -9.81
N ASP A 322 6.05 26.59 -10.37
CA ASP A 322 5.92 27.35 -11.61
C ASP A 322 6.36 28.82 -11.38
N LYS A 323 6.00 29.40 -10.23
CA LYS A 323 6.48 30.72 -9.80
C LYS A 323 8.01 30.78 -9.71
N LEU A 324 8.66 29.78 -9.10
CA LEU A 324 10.12 29.71 -8.99
C LEU A 324 10.80 29.66 -10.37
N SER A 325 10.17 28.97 -11.32
CA SER A 325 10.66 28.85 -12.70
C SER A 325 10.52 30.19 -13.46
N LEU A 326 9.43 30.93 -13.24
CA LEU A 326 9.19 32.26 -13.78
C LEU A 326 10.11 33.34 -13.20
N THR A 327 10.52 33.25 -11.93
CA THR A 327 11.50 34.19 -11.35
C THR A 327 12.92 34.02 -11.90
N ASN A 328 13.23 32.86 -12.50
CA ASN A 328 14.55 32.57 -13.09
C ASN A 328 14.64 32.94 -14.58
N THR A 329 13.53 33.33 -15.21
CA THR A 329 13.48 33.90 -16.55
C THR A 329 13.11 35.39 -16.47
N LYS A 330 13.96 36.26 -17.03
CA LYS A 330 13.71 37.72 -17.09
C LYS A 330 12.30 38.02 -17.62
N PRO A 331 11.64 39.10 -17.14
CA PRO A 331 10.24 39.33 -17.38
C PRO A 331 9.97 39.65 -18.85
N ILE A 332 9.06 38.88 -19.46
CA ILE A 332 8.42 39.21 -20.73
C ILE A 332 7.04 39.80 -20.42
N ASP A 333 6.72 40.88 -21.13
CA ASP A 333 5.62 41.82 -20.89
C ASP A 333 4.24 41.21 -20.60
N ILE A 334 3.52 41.94 -19.74
CA ILE A 334 2.28 41.60 -19.04
C ILE A 334 1.06 41.38 -19.95
N GLU A 335 1.16 41.55 -21.27
CA GLU A 335 0.01 41.42 -22.16
C GLU A 335 -0.34 39.98 -22.56
N GLN A 336 0.57 39.00 -22.42
CA GLN A 336 0.30 37.60 -22.80
C GLN A 336 -0.40 36.75 -21.72
N GLN A 337 -0.51 37.23 -20.49
CA GLN A 337 -1.14 36.49 -19.39
C GLN A 337 -2.68 36.48 -19.48
N SER A 338 -3.29 37.48 -20.13
CA SER A 338 -4.74 37.57 -20.27
C SER A 338 -5.31 36.63 -21.36
N THR A 339 -4.52 36.32 -22.39
CA THR A 339 -4.91 35.47 -23.52
C THR A 339 -4.82 33.97 -23.21
N LEU A 340 -3.86 33.57 -22.36
CA LEU A 340 -3.71 32.17 -21.91
C LEU A 340 -4.82 31.74 -20.94
N GLN A 341 -5.27 32.62 -20.04
CA GLN A 341 -6.40 32.33 -19.14
C GLN A 341 -7.74 32.22 -19.90
N LYS A 342 -7.98 33.04 -20.94
CA LYS A 342 -9.20 32.96 -21.76
C LYS A 342 -9.29 31.69 -22.60
N ASN A 343 -8.17 31.22 -23.16
CA ASN A 343 -8.14 30.01 -23.99
C ASN A 343 -8.31 28.72 -23.18
N LEU A 344 -7.89 28.70 -21.91
CA LEU A 344 -8.10 27.56 -20.99
C LEU A 344 -9.57 27.43 -20.53
N LEU A 345 -10.26 28.56 -20.34
CA LEU A 345 -11.70 28.58 -19.99
C LEU A 345 -12.61 28.24 -21.18
N GLN A 346 -12.26 28.63 -22.40
CA GLN A 346 -13.09 28.32 -23.58
C GLN A 346 -13.00 26.86 -24.02
N ASN A 347 -11.85 26.20 -23.82
CA ASN A 347 -11.68 24.77 -24.14
C ASN A 347 -12.36 23.85 -23.11
N SER A 348 -12.48 24.26 -21.84
CA SER A 348 -13.18 23.47 -20.82
C SER A 348 -14.70 23.52 -21.03
N GLU A 349 -15.26 24.66 -21.42
CA GLU A 349 -16.70 24.80 -21.70
C GLU A 349 -17.16 24.04 -22.96
N THR A 350 -16.33 24.01 -24.01
CA THR A 350 -16.65 23.23 -25.24
C THR A 350 -16.56 21.72 -25.03
N GLN A 351 -15.74 21.25 -24.08
CA GLN A 351 -15.70 19.82 -23.69
C GLN A 351 -16.79 19.44 -22.69
N LEU A 352 -17.19 20.34 -21.78
CA LEU A 352 -18.34 20.13 -20.89
C LEU A 352 -19.67 19.97 -21.66
N LEU A 353 -19.82 20.66 -22.80
CA LEU A 353 -20.99 20.50 -23.68
C LEU A 353 -21.03 19.12 -24.37
N LYS A 354 -19.88 18.53 -24.69
CA LYS A 354 -19.79 17.16 -25.25
C LYS A 354 -20.04 16.07 -24.21
N VAL A 355 -19.83 16.34 -22.92
CA VAL A 355 -20.12 15.38 -21.84
C VAL A 355 -21.59 15.39 -21.44
N LYS A 356 -22.29 16.54 -21.56
CA LYS A 356 -23.75 16.60 -21.35
C LYS A 356 -24.55 15.80 -22.39
N THR A 357 -24.05 15.64 -23.61
CA THR A 357 -24.72 14.77 -24.61
C THR A 357 -24.56 13.28 -24.27
N TRP A 358 -23.43 12.86 -23.69
CA TRP A 358 -23.22 11.46 -23.27
C TRP A 358 -24.12 11.04 -22.11
N HIS A 359 -24.41 11.95 -21.18
CA HIS A 359 -25.29 11.64 -20.05
C HIS A 359 -26.76 11.50 -20.47
N ASN A 360 -27.21 12.21 -21.51
CA ASN A 360 -28.59 12.14 -22.00
C ASN A 360 -28.85 10.95 -22.94
N ASP A 361 -27.85 10.52 -23.73
CA ASP A 361 -27.99 9.35 -24.60
C ASP A 361 -28.02 8.04 -23.80
N SER A 362 -27.35 8.00 -22.65
CA SER A 362 -27.36 6.86 -21.72
C SER A 362 -28.72 6.67 -21.03
N ILE A 363 -29.46 7.76 -20.80
CA ILE A 363 -30.77 7.73 -20.12
C ILE A 363 -31.90 7.43 -21.12
N SER A 364 -31.77 7.86 -22.39
CA SER A 364 -32.78 7.57 -23.42
C SER A 364 -32.77 6.09 -23.86
N ASN A 365 -31.58 5.45 -23.89
CA ASN A 365 -31.44 4.04 -24.28
C ASN A 365 -31.93 3.05 -23.20
N ALA A 366 -31.83 3.40 -21.91
CA ALA A 366 -32.38 2.59 -20.81
C ALA A 366 -33.93 2.59 -20.78
N SER A 367 -34.56 3.67 -21.25
CA SER A 367 -36.01 3.78 -21.40
C SER A 367 -36.57 2.89 -22.52
N MET A 368 -35.80 2.71 -23.61
CA MET A 368 -36.21 1.84 -24.72
C MET A 368 -36.11 0.34 -24.40
N MET A 369 -35.08 -0.11 -23.68
CA MET A 369 -34.96 -1.52 -23.28
C MET A 369 -36.03 -1.97 -22.26
N SER A 370 -36.54 -1.04 -21.45
CA SER A 370 -37.60 -1.33 -20.47
C SER A 370 -38.98 -1.59 -21.09
N ARG A 371 -39.18 -1.25 -22.38
CA ARG A 371 -40.43 -1.52 -23.10
C ARG A 371 -40.44 -2.84 -23.89
N VAL A 372 -39.28 -3.47 -24.11
CA VAL A 372 -39.19 -4.71 -24.93
C VAL A 372 -39.35 -5.99 -24.10
N ILE A 373 -39.16 -5.95 -22.77
CA ILE A 373 -39.17 -7.16 -21.92
C ILE A 373 -40.58 -7.54 -21.40
N LYS A 374 -41.66 -6.83 -21.80
CA LYS A 374 -43.04 -7.11 -21.36
C LYS A 374 -43.91 -7.90 -22.34
N SER A 375 -43.38 -8.40 -23.46
CA SER A 375 -44.13 -9.25 -24.39
C SER A 375 -43.37 -10.53 -24.71
N ASP A 376 -43.47 -11.54 -23.85
CA ASP A 376 -43.45 -12.94 -24.27
C ASP A 376 -43.88 -13.85 -23.11
N LYS A 377 -45.19 -14.04 -23.01
CA LYS A 377 -45.82 -15.14 -22.28
C LYS A 377 -46.38 -16.12 -23.30
N THR A 378 -45.85 -17.35 -23.34
CA THR A 378 -46.43 -18.65 -23.75
C THR A 378 -45.27 -19.53 -24.23
N THR A 379 -44.99 -20.76 -23.80
CA THR A 379 -45.88 -21.92 -23.60
C THR A 379 -45.10 -23.00 -22.84
N ILE A 380 -45.63 -23.51 -21.73
CA ILE A 380 -45.10 -24.71 -21.04
C ILE A 380 -45.77 -25.93 -21.68
N LYS A 381 -45.00 -26.85 -22.27
CA LYS A 381 -45.46 -28.18 -22.67
C LYS A 381 -44.70 -29.24 -21.89
N LYS A 382 -45.45 -29.97 -21.06
CA LYS A 382 -45.05 -31.19 -20.35
C LYS A 382 -44.51 -32.24 -21.33
N MET A 383 -43.46 -32.97 -20.91
CA MET A 383 -43.26 -34.35 -21.35
C MET A 383 -42.78 -35.19 -20.17
N ARG A 384 -43.60 -36.19 -19.81
CA ARG A 384 -43.24 -37.39 -19.05
C ARG A 384 -42.34 -38.25 -19.96
N VAL A 385 -41.28 -38.84 -19.41
CA VAL A 385 -41.20 -40.25 -18.95
C VAL A 385 -40.16 -40.30 -17.84
#